data_AF-A0A349FHS9-F1
#
_entry.id   AF-A0A349FHS9-F1
#
_cell.length_a   1.000
_cell.length_b   1.000
_cell.length_c   1.000
_cell.angle_alpha   90.00
_cell.angle_beta   90.00
_cell.angle_gamma   90.00
#
_symmetry.space_group_name_H-M   'P 1'
#
loop_
_entity.id
_entity.type
_entity.pdbx_description
1 polymer ?
#
loop_
_entity_poly.entity_id
_entity_poly.type
_entity_poly.pdbx_seq_one_letter_code
_entity_poly.pdbx_strand_id
1 'polypeptide(L)'
;GGAGAFTAILCGLFVPEMQRLLIKYNIRIKMPEAVPPKISASFDLLIPIVFISIIIVAINTLLAQQDLQIPSAIMQLFTPLVMASDSYFAALLAVMLIQLLWFSGIHGGSVVGGIIAPMLLVNLGLNQEALAAGEALPKIFVNPLVDFFVFVGGAGGTFGLVLLMMRSKATQLKTIGKMSFVPGMFNINEPVIFGTPIVMNPIYFIPWIVAPFINTTIVWMAFKTGFVSKIIALPPWTMPAPIGAVISTNSVTAAIVVLTCLTVSVVVFYPFMRVHEKQLLAEELAQAEKAAPNKVKEEQLNAIRN
;
A
#
# COMPACT_ATOMS: atom_id res chain seq x y z
N GLY A 1 11.87 13.96 10.43
CA GLY A 1 12.54 13.13 9.40
C GLY A 1 12.56 11.68 9.83
N GLY A 2 13.25 10.82 9.08
CA GLY A 2 13.28 9.36 9.31
C GLY A 2 13.68 8.95 10.74
N ALA A 3 14.72 9.58 11.30
CA ALA A 3 15.22 9.28 12.65
C ALA A 3 14.19 9.47 13.78
N GLY A 4 13.11 10.24 13.57
CA GLY A 4 12.06 10.47 14.55
C GLY A 4 10.86 9.52 14.43
N ALA A 5 10.83 8.61 13.45
CA ALA A 5 9.64 7.81 13.14
C ALA A 5 9.22 6.91 14.31
N PHE A 6 10.16 6.13 14.87
CA PHE A 6 9.89 5.27 16.02
C PHE A 6 9.56 6.06 17.28
N THR A 7 10.25 7.18 17.50
CA THR A 7 9.96 8.09 18.61
C THR A 7 8.55 8.64 18.53
N ALA A 8 8.10 9.04 17.34
CA ALA A 8 6.75 9.54 17.14
C ALA A 8 5.68 8.49 17.49
N ILE A 9 5.91 7.22 17.15
CA ILE A 9 4.99 6.12 17.52
C ILE A 9 4.96 5.94 19.03
N LEU A 10 6.12 5.85 19.68
CA LEU A 10 6.19 5.68 21.13
C LEU A 10 5.56 6.86 21.87
N CYS A 11 5.82 8.09 21.44
CA CYS A 11 5.17 9.28 21.98
C CYS A 11 3.65 9.27 21.73
N GLY A 12 3.21 8.88 20.53
CA GLY A 12 1.81 8.79 20.14
C GLY A 12 1.02 7.74 20.94
N LEU A 13 1.69 6.71 21.48
CA LEU A 13 1.09 5.75 22.40
C LEU A 13 1.19 6.23 23.85
N PHE A 14 2.36 6.71 24.26
CA PHE A 14 2.65 7.09 25.64
C PHE A 14 1.84 8.30 26.11
N VAL A 15 1.76 9.36 25.29
CA VAL A 15 1.12 10.62 25.70
C VAL A 15 -0.39 10.45 25.94
N PRO A 16 -1.19 9.85 25.02
CA PRO A 16 -2.60 9.62 25.27
C PRO A 16 -2.87 8.66 26.42
N GLU A 17 -2.04 7.61 26.58
CA GLU A 17 -2.19 6.64 27.67
C GLU A 17 -1.91 7.27 29.04
N MET A 18 -0.86 8.08 29.14
CA MET A 18 -0.57 8.85 30.36
C MET A 18 -1.69 9.84 30.68
N GLN A 19 -2.20 10.55 29.69
CA GLN A 19 -3.34 11.46 29.87
C GLN A 19 -4.57 10.69 30.38
N ARG A 20 -4.89 9.54 29.77
CA ARG A 20 -6.00 8.67 30.19
C ARG A 20 -5.85 8.23 31.64
N LEU A 21 -4.64 7.82 32.05
CA LEU A 21 -4.34 7.40 33.42
C LEU A 21 -4.50 8.56 34.42
N LEU A 22 -3.95 9.74 34.14
CA LEU A 22 -4.06 10.91 35.02
C LEU A 22 -5.52 11.33 35.23
N ILE A 23 -6.33 11.32 34.16
CA ILE A 23 -7.77 11.59 34.24
C ILE A 23 -8.49 10.50 35.06
N LYS A 24 -8.19 9.21 34.81
CA LYS A 24 -8.78 8.08 35.54
C LYS A 24 -8.54 8.18 37.05
N TYR A 25 -7.35 8.62 37.46
CA TYR A 25 -7.00 8.79 38.88
C TYR A 25 -7.38 10.17 39.45
N ASN A 26 -8.17 10.98 38.73
CA ASN A 26 -8.58 12.33 39.14
C ASN A 26 -7.40 13.28 39.45
N ILE A 27 -6.26 13.07 38.81
CA ILE A 27 -5.09 13.97 38.91
C ILE A 27 -5.29 15.09 37.89
N ARG A 28 -6.18 16.04 38.23
CA ARG A 28 -6.59 17.16 37.37
C ARG A 28 -6.92 18.41 38.19
N ILE A 29 -6.92 19.57 37.53
CA ILE A 29 -7.36 20.82 38.13
C ILE A 29 -8.88 20.84 38.10
N LYS A 30 -9.53 20.69 39.27
CA LYS A 30 -10.99 20.69 39.35
C LYS A 30 -11.54 22.11 39.21
N MET A 31 -12.33 22.33 38.18
CA MET A 31 -13.04 23.60 37.98
C MET A 31 -14.42 23.58 38.66
N PRO A 32 -14.92 24.71 39.17
CA PRO A 32 -16.30 24.83 39.65
C PRO A 32 -17.33 24.53 38.54
N GLU A 33 -18.53 24.11 38.93
CA GLU A 33 -19.62 23.80 37.99
C GLU A 33 -20.07 25.00 37.15
N ALA A 34 -19.83 26.22 37.64
CA ALA A 34 -20.10 27.45 36.90
C ALA A 34 -19.20 27.65 35.67
N VAL A 35 -18.12 26.89 35.53
CA VAL A 35 -17.17 27.02 34.41
C VAL A 35 -17.66 26.21 33.20
N PRO A 36 -17.80 26.83 32.01
CA PRO A 36 -18.19 26.14 30.79
C PRO A 36 -17.35 24.89 30.49
N PRO A 37 -17.97 23.78 30.00
CA PRO A 37 -17.28 22.51 29.81
C PRO A 37 -16.02 22.58 28.92
N LYS A 38 -16.03 23.40 27.86
CA LYS A 38 -14.88 23.58 26.96
C LYS A 38 -13.66 24.20 27.67
N ILE A 39 -13.90 25.08 28.64
CA ILE A 39 -12.84 25.71 29.43
C ILE A 39 -12.30 24.70 30.43
N SER A 40 -13.18 23.99 31.15
CA SER A 40 -12.79 22.92 32.08
C SER A 40 -11.93 21.83 31.42
N ALA A 41 -12.31 21.40 30.21
CA ALA A 41 -11.55 20.42 29.44
C ALA A 41 -10.12 20.89 29.10
N SER A 42 -9.89 22.19 28.90
CA SER A 42 -8.55 22.72 28.64
C SER A 42 -7.67 22.70 29.90
N PHE A 43 -8.26 22.94 31.08
CA PHE A 43 -7.55 22.86 32.37
C PHE A 43 -7.27 21.41 32.79
N ASP A 44 -8.13 20.46 32.41
CA ASP A 44 -7.89 19.03 32.60
C ASP A 44 -6.63 18.53 31.86
N LEU A 45 -6.16 19.24 30.83
CA LEU A 45 -4.94 18.92 30.09
C LEU A 45 -3.66 19.49 30.72
N LEU A 46 -3.77 20.49 31.61
CA LEU A 46 -2.60 21.25 32.09
C LEU A 46 -1.66 20.37 32.93
N ILE A 47 -2.20 19.61 33.88
CA ILE A 47 -1.40 18.68 34.70
C ILE A 47 -0.77 17.59 33.83
N PRO A 48 -1.52 16.90 32.93
CA PRO A 48 -0.93 15.96 31.98
C PRO A 48 0.24 16.55 31.18
N ILE A 49 0.09 17.75 30.61
CA ILE A 49 1.14 18.39 29.82
C ILE A 49 2.40 18.64 30.65
N VAL A 50 2.26 19.23 31.84
CA VAL A 50 3.39 19.53 32.72
C VAL A 50 4.09 18.25 33.17
N PHE A 51 3.33 17.26 33.61
CA PHE A 51 3.86 16.00 34.11
C PHE A 51 4.63 15.24 33.02
N ILE A 52 4.05 15.12 31.82
CA ILE A 52 4.69 14.49 30.67
C ILE A 52 5.95 15.28 30.27
N SER A 53 5.88 16.62 30.26
CA SER A 53 7.03 17.47 29.90
C SER A 53 8.20 17.27 30.87
N ILE A 54 7.92 17.18 32.18
CA ILE A 54 8.95 16.90 33.20
C ILE A 54 9.61 15.55 32.94
N ILE A 55 8.82 14.49 32.67
CA ILE A 55 9.36 13.16 32.38
C ILE A 55 10.26 13.19 31.13
N ILE A 56 9.78 13.79 30.04
CA ILE A 56 10.53 13.83 28.78
C ILE A 56 11.82 14.65 28.94
N VAL A 57 11.78 15.80 29.62
CA VAL A 57 12.97 16.62 29.90
C VAL A 57 13.96 15.87 30.79
N ALA A 58 13.48 15.19 31.84
CA ALA A 58 14.33 14.40 32.72
C ALA A 58 15.04 13.27 31.97
N ILE A 59 14.31 12.50 31.16
CA ILE A 59 14.90 11.43 30.33
C ILE A 59 15.92 12.02 29.36
N ASN A 60 15.59 13.12 28.67
CA ASN A 60 16.50 13.71 27.69
C ASN A 60 17.77 14.28 28.35
N THR A 61 17.66 14.84 29.56
CA THR A 61 18.81 15.34 30.33
C THR A 61 19.73 14.21 30.79
N LEU A 62 19.15 13.06 31.20
CA LEU A 62 19.93 11.87 31.57
C LEU A 62 20.66 11.29 30.36
N LEU A 63 19.97 11.15 29.22
CA LEU A 63 20.58 10.66 27.98
C LEU A 63 21.68 11.59 27.45
N ALA A 64 21.53 12.90 27.63
CA ALA A 64 22.53 13.88 27.23
C ALA A 64 23.88 13.69 27.93
N GLN A 65 23.93 13.03 29.10
CA GLN A 65 25.19 12.67 29.78
C GLN A 65 26.02 11.65 28.99
N GLN A 66 25.42 10.96 28.02
CA GLN A 66 26.05 9.99 27.13
C GLN A 66 26.05 10.47 25.67
N ASP A 67 25.89 11.79 25.44
CA ASP A 67 25.72 12.40 24.12
C ASP A 67 24.54 11.82 23.30
N LEU A 68 23.52 11.28 23.99
CA LEU A 68 22.32 10.73 23.38
C LEU A 68 21.13 11.66 23.56
N GLN A 69 20.28 11.70 22.54
CA GLN A 69 18.93 12.24 22.62
C GLN A 69 17.91 11.10 22.57
N ILE A 70 16.69 11.35 23.05
CA ILE A 70 15.60 10.36 23.00
C ILE A 70 15.43 9.74 21.60
N PRO A 71 15.40 10.51 20.49
CA PRO A 71 15.26 9.94 19.16
C PRO A 71 16.39 8.98 18.78
N SER A 72 17.66 9.38 19.01
CA SER A 72 18.82 8.54 18.73
C SER A 72 18.86 7.28 19.60
N ALA A 73 18.50 7.38 20.89
CA ALA A 73 18.49 6.24 21.80
C ALA A 73 17.43 5.19 21.40
N ILE A 74 16.23 5.65 21.05
CA ILE A 74 15.17 4.78 20.51
C ILE A 74 15.64 4.17 19.20
N MET A 75 16.23 4.96 18.30
CA MET A 75 16.71 4.48 17.02
C MET A 75 17.78 3.38 17.14
N GLN A 76 18.68 3.49 18.11
CA GLN A 76 19.69 2.45 18.39
C GLN A 76 19.03 1.10 18.72
N LEU A 77 17.95 1.08 19.50
CA LEU A 77 17.20 -0.14 19.81
C LEU A 77 16.60 -0.80 18.56
N PHE A 78 16.13 0.01 17.60
CA PHE A 78 15.49 -0.48 16.36
C PHE A 78 16.47 -0.65 15.19
N THR A 79 17.75 -0.32 15.34
CA THR A 79 18.74 -0.38 14.27
C THR A 79 18.86 -1.77 13.62
N PRO A 80 18.91 -2.90 14.36
CA PRO A 80 18.95 -4.23 13.74
C PRO A 80 17.75 -4.49 12.84
N LEU A 81 16.57 -4.04 13.26
CA LEU A 81 15.33 -4.19 12.50
C LEU A 81 15.40 -3.34 11.21
N VAL A 82 15.78 -2.07 11.32
CA VAL A 82 15.97 -1.14 10.18
C VAL A 82 17.01 -1.65 9.19
N MET A 83 18.10 -2.25 9.67
CA MET A 83 19.10 -2.85 8.78
C MET A 83 18.54 -4.06 8.04
N ALA A 84 17.73 -4.88 8.71
CA ALA A 84 17.09 -6.04 8.11
C ALA A 84 16.00 -5.68 7.09
N SER A 85 15.34 -4.52 7.21
CA SER A 85 14.31 -4.12 6.25
C SER A 85 14.85 -3.82 4.87
N ASP A 86 16.05 -3.24 4.73
CA ASP A 86 16.60 -2.90 3.42
C ASP A 86 17.30 -4.10 2.75
N SER A 87 16.53 -5.15 2.47
CA SER A 87 17.03 -6.34 1.77
C SER A 87 16.03 -6.86 0.73
N TYR A 88 16.55 -7.55 -0.28
CA TYR A 88 15.73 -8.14 -1.34
C TYR A 88 14.68 -9.10 -0.78
N PHE A 89 15.09 -9.93 0.20
CA PHE A 89 14.18 -10.88 0.85
C PHE A 89 13.15 -10.19 1.73
N ALA A 90 13.48 -9.09 2.41
CA ALA A 90 12.50 -8.30 3.14
C ALA A 90 11.46 -7.68 2.21
N ALA A 91 11.89 -7.16 1.04
CA ALA A 91 10.98 -6.64 0.03
C ALA A 91 10.04 -7.73 -0.53
N LEU A 92 10.57 -8.91 -0.88
CA LEU A 92 9.77 -10.05 -1.32
C LEU A 92 8.79 -10.53 -0.24
N LEU A 93 9.24 -10.62 1.01
CA LEU A 93 8.41 -11.03 2.13
C LEU A 93 7.26 -10.05 2.35
N ALA A 94 7.52 -8.74 2.31
CA ALA A 94 6.49 -7.72 2.41
C ALA A 94 5.46 -7.84 1.27
N VAL A 95 5.93 -7.97 0.02
CA VAL A 95 5.07 -8.17 -1.15
C VAL A 95 4.23 -9.44 -1.00
N MET A 96 4.83 -10.55 -0.58
CA MET A 96 4.13 -11.81 -0.35
C MET A 96 3.02 -11.67 0.70
N LEU A 97 3.31 -11.08 1.85
CA LEU A 97 2.33 -10.89 2.93
C LEU A 97 1.18 -9.99 2.47
N ILE A 98 1.47 -8.90 1.75
CA ILE A 98 0.44 -8.03 1.16
C ILE A 98 -0.47 -8.84 0.23
N GLN A 99 0.12 -9.64 -0.65
CA GLN A 99 -0.65 -10.42 -1.62
C GLN A 99 -1.48 -11.53 -0.97
N LEU A 100 -0.95 -12.22 0.04
CA LEU A 100 -1.70 -13.26 0.76
C LEU A 100 -2.89 -12.68 1.52
N LEU A 101 -2.71 -11.53 2.18
CA LEU A 101 -3.80 -10.85 2.87
C LEU A 101 -4.89 -10.41 1.89
N TRP A 102 -4.51 -9.80 0.76
CA TRP A 102 -5.48 -9.43 -0.27
C TRP A 102 -6.20 -10.62 -0.88
N PHE A 103 -5.48 -11.72 -1.11
CA PHE A 103 -6.09 -12.95 -1.59
C PHE A 103 -7.13 -13.50 -0.61
N SER A 104 -6.93 -13.27 0.69
CA SER A 104 -7.90 -13.58 1.75
C SER A 104 -9.03 -12.55 1.94
N GLY A 105 -9.02 -11.44 1.19
CA GLY A 105 -10.01 -10.35 1.30
C GLY A 105 -9.66 -9.26 2.33
N ILE A 106 -8.47 -9.32 2.93
CA ILE A 106 -7.97 -8.31 3.87
C ILE A 106 -7.09 -7.31 3.10
N HIS A 107 -7.24 -6.00 3.36
CA HIS A 107 -6.46 -4.98 2.67
C HIS A 107 -4.96 -5.02 3.07
N GLY A 108 -4.19 -5.87 2.40
CA GLY A 108 -2.82 -6.22 2.78
C GLY A 108 -1.85 -5.05 2.82
N GLY A 109 -2.00 -4.08 1.91
CA GLY A 109 -1.15 -2.88 1.87
C GLY A 109 -1.26 -2.03 3.14
N SER A 110 -2.44 -1.95 3.75
CA SER A 110 -2.68 -1.18 4.97
C SER A 110 -2.15 -1.90 6.19
N VAL A 111 -2.37 -3.22 6.26
CA VAL A 111 -1.92 -4.06 7.39
C VAL A 111 -0.40 -4.13 7.43
N VAL A 112 0.23 -4.54 6.32
CA VAL A 112 1.69 -4.68 6.26
C VAL A 112 2.36 -3.31 6.30
N GLY A 113 1.81 -2.33 5.55
CA GLY A 113 2.29 -0.95 5.55
C GLY A 113 2.29 -0.33 6.95
N GLY A 114 1.24 -0.55 7.75
CA GLY A 114 1.19 -0.06 9.13
C GLY A 114 2.30 -0.59 10.03
N ILE A 115 2.88 -1.75 9.70
CA ILE A 115 3.99 -2.36 10.45
C ILE A 115 5.35 -1.86 9.94
N ILE A 116 5.54 -1.82 8.61
CA ILE A 116 6.86 -1.56 8.02
C ILE A 116 7.11 -0.08 7.68
N ALA A 117 6.08 0.76 7.59
CA ALA A 117 6.20 2.17 7.22
C ALA A 117 7.25 2.96 8.02
N PRO A 118 7.40 2.79 9.34
CA PRO A 118 8.42 3.52 10.11
C PRO A 118 9.84 3.20 9.60
N MET A 119 10.08 1.95 9.22
CA MET A 119 11.36 1.47 8.70
C MET A 119 11.64 2.04 7.31
N LEU A 120 10.62 2.06 6.44
CA LEU A 120 10.74 2.60 5.10
C LEU A 120 10.92 4.13 5.14
N LEU A 121 10.32 4.81 6.11
CA LEU A 121 10.49 6.25 6.34
C LEU A 121 11.91 6.59 6.82
N VAL A 122 12.50 5.76 7.68
CA VAL A 122 13.93 5.85 8.01
C VAL A 122 14.77 5.69 6.74
N ASN A 123 14.53 4.66 5.94
CA ASN A 123 15.31 4.39 4.74
C ASN A 123 15.25 5.56 3.75
N LEU A 124 14.07 6.18 3.60
CA LEU A 124 13.91 7.39 2.80
C LEU A 124 14.71 8.57 3.38
N GLY A 125 14.69 8.76 4.70
CA GLY A 125 15.48 9.78 5.38
C GLY A 125 16.98 9.63 5.12
N LEU A 126 17.51 8.41 5.19
CA LEU A 126 18.92 8.11 4.90
C LEU A 126 19.29 8.43 3.43
N ASN A 127 18.38 8.21 2.48
CA ASN A 127 18.61 8.62 1.10
C ASN A 127 18.60 10.15 0.94
N GLN A 128 17.71 10.86 1.64
CA GLN A 128 17.63 12.32 1.60
C GLN A 128 18.86 12.97 2.23
N GLU A 129 19.36 12.42 3.34
CA GLU A 129 20.60 12.86 3.99
C GLU A 129 21.81 12.65 3.07
N ALA A 130 21.96 11.46 2.48
CA ALA A 130 23.03 11.19 1.52
C ALA A 130 22.95 12.11 0.29
N LEU A 131 21.76 12.37 -0.24
CA LEU A 131 21.56 13.30 -1.34
C LEU A 131 22.02 14.72 -0.99
N ALA A 132 21.65 15.21 0.21
CA ALA A 132 22.04 16.54 0.68
C ALA A 132 23.56 16.65 0.88
N ALA A 133 24.22 15.55 1.26
CA ALA A 133 25.67 15.46 1.39
C ALA A 133 26.42 15.25 0.04
N GLY A 134 25.69 15.03 -1.07
CA GLY A 134 26.30 14.69 -2.36
C GLY A 134 26.87 13.27 -2.43
N GLU A 135 26.42 12.38 -1.54
CA GLU A 135 26.87 11.00 -1.42
C GLU A 135 25.98 10.02 -2.19
N ALA A 136 26.46 8.78 -2.35
CA ALA A 136 25.68 7.72 -2.97
C ALA A 136 24.50 7.32 -2.09
N LEU A 137 23.30 7.28 -2.68
CA LEU A 137 22.08 6.91 -1.97
C LEU A 137 22.20 5.47 -1.41
N PRO A 138 22.08 5.24 -0.10
CA PRO A 138 22.34 3.92 0.48
C PRO A 138 21.19 2.92 0.28
N LYS A 139 19.93 3.34 0.41
CA LYS A 139 18.77 2.45 0.61
C LYS A 139 17.94 2.21 -0.65
N ILE A 140 17.55 0.96 -0.89
CA ILE A 140 16.70 0.56 -2.02
C ILE A 140 15.24 0.43 -1.58
N PHE A 141 14.97 -0.27 -0.49
CA PHE A 141 13.62 -0.55 -0.04
C PHE A 141 13.02 0.62 0.73
N VAL A 142 12.21 1.39 0.01
CA VAL A 142 11.37 2.48 0.51
C VAL A 142 9.99 2.42 -0.15
N ASN A 143 8.97 3.04 0.45
CA ASN A 143 7.57 2.80 0.07
C ASN A 143 7.24 2.97 -1.43
N PRO A 144 7.71 4.03 -2.12
CA PRO A 144 7.39 4.22 -3.55
C PRO A 144 7.88 3.08 -4.47
N LEU A 145 8.83 2.25 -4.02
CA LEU A 145 9.26 1.05 -4.73
C LEU A 145 8.07 0.12 -4.97
N VAL A 146 7.28 -0.12 -3.93
CA VAL A 146 6.11 -0.99 -4.00
C VAL A 146 5.00 -0.31 -4.78
N ASP A 147 4.68 0.94 -4.43
CA ASP A 147 3.53 1.68 -4.98
C ASP A 147 3.63 1.90 -6.50
N PHE A 148 4.79 2.34 -6.99
CA PHE A 148 4.91 2.78 -8.38
C PHE A 148 5.56 1.76 -9.30
N PHE A 149 6.38 0.84 -8.78
CA PHE A 149 7.10 -0.10 -9.63
C PHE A 149 6.57 -1.53 -9.53
N VAL A 150 6.28 -2.03 -8.33
CA VAL A 150 5.85 -3.43 -8.14
C VAL A 150 4.35 -3.58 -8.39
N PHE A 151 3.55 -2.72 -7.77
CA PHE A 151 2.09 -2.73 -7.79
C PHE A 151 1.52 -1.70 -8.76
N VAL A 152 1.99 -1.73 -10.01
CA VAL A 152 1.49 -0.85 -11.07
C VAL A 152 -0.02 -1.04 -11.26
N GLY A 153 -0.78 0.00 -10.94
CA GLY A 153 -2.24 0.01 -10.92
C GLY A 153 -2.88 -0.78 -9.79
N GLY A 154 -2.21 -0.84 -8.64
CA GLY A 154 -2.69 -1.48 -7.40
C GLY A 154 -2.05 -2.83 -7.12
N ALA A 155 -2.43 -3.42 -5.98
CA ALA A 155 -1.93 -4.72 -5.52
C ALA A 155 -1.94 -5.77 -6.64
N GLY A 156 -0.87 -6.56 -6.76
CA GLY A 156 -0.73 -7.53 -7.85
C GLY A 156 -0.21 -6.98 -9.17
N GLY A 157 -0.05 -5.66 -9.33
CA GLY A 157 0.29 -5.08 -10.63
C GLY A 157 -0.88 -5.20 -11.62
N THR A 158 -2.10 -5.00 -11.11
CA THR A 158 -3.36 -5.29 -11.80
C THR A 158 -3.63 -4.43 -13.02
N PHE A 159 -2.91 -3.34 -13.26
CA PHE A 159 -3.12 -2.56 -14.47
C PHE A 159 -2.91 -3.41 -15.73
N GLY A 160 -1.94 -4.34 -15.71
CA GLY A 160 -1.75 -5.28 -16.81
C GLY A 160 -2.98 -6.15 -17.07
N LEU A 161 -3.63 -6.63 -16.02
CA LEU A 161 -4.88 -7.38 -16.12
C LEU A 161 -6.04 -6.49 -16.63
N VAL A 162 -6.13 -5.23 -16.18
CA VAL A 162 -7.14 -4.28 -16.66
C VAL A 162 -7.06 -4.09 -18.18
N LEU A 163 -5.86 -3.87 -18.72
CA LEU A 163 -5.64 -3.71 -20.17
C LEU A 163 -6.08 -4.94 -20.96
N LEU A 164 -5.83 -6.14 -20.41
CA LEU A 164 -6.28 -7.40 -20.99
C LEU A 164 -7.81 -7.54 -20.95
N MET A 165 -8.42 -7.26 -19.80
CA MET A 165 -9.86 -7.36 -19.59
C MET A 165 -10.65 -6.43 -20.50
N MET A 166 -10.19 -5.19 -20.72
CA MET A 166 -10.83 -4.25 -21.65
C MET A 166 -11.00 -4.80 -23.07
N ARG A 167 -10.13 -5.74 -23.47
CA ARG A 167 -10.13 -6.40 -24.78
C ARG A 167 -10.76 -7.80 -24.75
N SER A 168 -11.26 -8.23 -23.60
CA SER A 168 -11.90 -9.53 -23.42
C SER A 168 -13.14 -9.66 -24.31
N LYS A 169 -13.48 -10.88 -24.72
CA LYS A 169 -14.74 -11.21 -25.39
C LYS A 169 -15.88 -11.40 -24.39
N ALA A 170 -15.59 -11.88 -23.19
CA ALA A 170 -16.58 -12.03 -22.12
C ALA A 170 -17.09 -10.66 -21.68
N THR A 171 -18.41 -10.53 -21.58
CA THR A 171 -19.09 -9.26 -21.29
C THR A 171 -18.73 -8.76 -19.90
N GLN A 172 -18.68 -9.67 -18.91
CA GLN A 172 -18.30 -9.36 -17.53
C GLN A 172 -16.89 -8.76 -17.45
N LEU A 173 -15.87 -9.46 -17.95
CA LEU A 173 -14.47 -9.00 -17.91
C LEU A 173 -14.28 -7.68 -18.66
N LYS A 174 -14.87 -7.55 -19.86
CA LYS A 174 -14.81 -6.31 -20.64
C LYS A 174 -15.37 -5.11 -19.86
N THR A 175 -16.49 -5.32 -19.18
CA THR A 175 -17.16 -4.28 -18.39
C THR A 175 -16.29 -3.88 -17.21
N ILE A 176 -15.79 -4.86 -16.44
CA ILE A 176 -14.90 -4.60 -15.29
C ILE A 176 -13.61 -3.90 -15.72
N GLY A 177 -12.98 -4.35 -16.81
CA GLY A 177 -11.78 -3.73 -17.35
C GLY A 177 -11.99 -2.25 -17.69
N LYS A 178 -13.11 -1.91 -18.36
CA LYS A 178 -13.43 -0.52 -18.68
C LYS A 178 -13.69 0.33 -17.44
N MET A 179 -14.45 -0.18 -16.47
CA MET A 179 -14.75 0.52 -15.22
C MET A 179 -13.49 0.71 -14.35
N SER A 180 -12.54 -0.22 -14.44
CA SER A 180 -11.32 -0.23 -13.63
C SER A 180 -10.16 0.55 -14.26
N PHE A 181 -10.26 0.98 -15.52
CA PHE A 181 -9.17 1.67 -16.21
C PHE A 181 -8.76 2.97 -15.51
N VAL A 182 -9.73 3.84 -15.22
CA VAL A 182 -9.44 5.12 -14.56
C VAL A 182 -8.95 4.92 -13.13
N PRO A 183 -9.63 4.17 -12.24
CA PRO A 183 -9.11 3.88 -10.90
C PRO A 183 -7.71 3.24 -10.93
N GLY A 184 -7.50 2.28 -11.84
CA GLY A 184 -6.23 1.58 -11.99
C GLY A 184 -5.09 2.49 -12.44
N MET A 185 -5.36 3.56 -13.19
CA MET A 185 -4.35 4.56 -13.53
C MET A 185 -3.86 5.34 -12.29
N PHE A 186 -4.69 5.43 -11.25
CA PHE A 186 -4.36 6.02 -9.95
C PHE A 186 -4.09 4.95 -8.87
N ASN A 187 -3.68 3.74 -9.28
CA ASN A 187 -3.32 2.63 -8.40
C ASN A 187 -4.44 2.09 -7.50
N ILE A 188 -5.70 2.41 -7.80
CA ILE A 188 -6.88 1.92 -7.08
C ILE A 188 -7.46 0.73 -7.86
N ASN A 189 -7.55 -0.44 -7.24
CA ASN A 189 -7.85 -1.69 -7.94
C ASN A 189 -8.91 -2.58 -7.29
N GLU A 190 -9.61 -2.10 -6.27
CA GLU A 190 -10.76 -2.76 -5.65
C GLU A 190 -11.81 -3.20 -6.68
N PRO A 191 -12.14 -2.41 -7.72
CA PRO A 191 -13.04 -2.86 -8.78
C PRO A 191 -12.55 -4.13 -9.51
N VAL A 192 -11.23 -4.34 -9.60
CA VAL A 192 -10.63 -5.55 -10.20
C VAL A 192 -10.62 -6.69 -9.19
N ILE A 193 -10.16 -6.42 -7.97
CA ILE A 193 -10.02 -7.43 -6.91
C ILE A 193 -11.37 -8.08 -6.60
N PHE A 194 -12.42 -7.26 -6.47
CA PHE A 194 -13.76 -7.74 -6.13
C PHE A 194 -14.64 -8.01 -7.35
N GLY A 195 -14.47 -7.27 -8.45
CA GLY A 195 -15.29 -7.46 -9.65
C GLY A 195 -14.88 -8.66 -10.51
N THR A 196 -13.58 -8.93 -10.65
CA THR A 196 -13.03 -10.08 -11.41
C THR A 196 -12.90 -11.34 -10.54
N PRO A 197 -13.64 -11.39 -9.43
CA PRO A 197 -13.21 -11.90 -8.11
C PRO A 197 -11.80 -12.50 -8.11
N ILE A 198 -10.78 -11.70 -7.79
CA ILE A 198 -9.43 -12.23 -7.51
C ILE A 198 -9.39 -12.88 -6.13
N VAL A 199 -10.11 -12.30 -5.16
CA VAL A 199 -10.21 -12.82 -3.80
C VAL A 199 -10.66 -14.28 -3.83
N MET A 200 -9.87 -15.15 -3.20
CA MET A 200 -10.09 -16.59 -3.13
C MET A 200 -10.26 -17.31 -4.48
N ASN A 201 -9.85 -16.71 -5.60
CA ASN A 201 -9.95 -17.33 -6.91
C ASN A 201 -8.67 -18.07 -7.29
N PRO A 202 -8.70 -19.42 -7.37
CA PRO A 202 -7.50 -20.21 -7.62
C PRO A 202 -6.89 -19.97 -9.01
N ILE A 203 -7.67 -19.52 -10.00
CA ILE A 203 -7.16 -19.19 -11.35
C ILE A 203 -6.17 -18.03 -11.26
N TYR A 204 -6.49 -17.03 -10.44
CA TYR A 204 -5.65 -15.84 -10.31
C TYR A 204 -4.59 -15.96 -9.22
N PHE A 205 -4.62 -16.96 -8.34
CA PHE A 205 -3.64 -17.10 -7.25
C PHE A 205 -2.17 -17.09 -7.76
N ILE A 206 -1.89 -17.84 -8.83
CA ILE A 206 -0.54 -17.92 -9.39
C ILE A 206 -0.08 -16.56 -9.96
N PRO A 207 -0.77 -15.93 -10.93
CA PRO A 207 -0.31 -14.65 -11.46
C PRO A 207 -0.35 -13.53 -10.40
N TRP A 208 -1.24 -13.62 -9.41
CA TRP A 208 -1.32 -12.70 -8.28
C TRP A 208 -0.05 -12.67 -7.45
N ILE A 209 0.58 -13.81 -7.20
CA ILE A 209 1.86 -13.87 -6.46
C ILE A 209 3.05 -13.62 -7.40
N VAL A 210 3.05 -14.26 -8.56
CA VAL A 210 4.22 -14.31 -9.45
C VAL A 210 4.51 -12.95 -10.10
N ALA A 211 3.50 -12.21 -10.57
CA ALA A 211 3.75 -10.94 -11.24
C ALA A 211 4.48 -9.91 -10.33
N PRO A 212 4.02 -9.66 -9.08
CA PRO A 212 4.76 -8.82 -8.15
C PRO A 212 6.15 -9.33 -7.79
N PHE A 213 6.37 -10.63 -7.70
CA PHE A 213 7.69 -11.20 -7.39
C PHE A 213 8.70 -10.92 -8.51
N ILE A 214 8.28 -11.12 -9.77
CA ILE A 214 9.11 -10.80 -10.93
C ILE A 214 9.36 -9.29 -10.98
N ASN A 215 8.33 -8.47 -10.80
CA ASN A 215 8.47 -7.01 -10.77
C ASN A 215 9.43 -6.56 -9.66
N THR A 216 9.30 -7.12 -8.45
CA THR A 216 10.22 -6.83 -7.32
C THR A 216 11.66 -7.13 -7.70
N THR A 217 11.91 -8.24 -8.40
CA THR A 217 13.26 -8.63 -8.85
C THR A 217 13.82 -7.67 -9.89
N ILE A 218 13.03 -7.32 -10.90
CA ILE A 218 13.43 -6.36 -11.95
C ILE A 218 13.79 -5.02 -11.33
N VAL A 219 12.92 -4.53 -10.44
CA VAL A 219 13.06 -3.22 -9.79
C VAL A 219 14.26 -3.20 -8.86
N TRP A 220 14.44 -4.26 -8.06
CA TRP A 220 15.61 -4.40 -7.19
C TRP A 220 16.91 -4.35 -7.98
N MET A 221 16.98 -5.07 -9.10
CA MET A 221 18.16 -5.07 -9.96
C MET A 221 18.38 -3.73 -10.65
N ALA A 222 17.32 -3.03 -11.07
CA ALA A 222 17.42 -1.70 -11.67
C ALA A 222 18.03 -0.68 -10.69
N PHE A 223 17.63 -0.70 -9.42
CA PHE A 223 18.24 0.15 -8.39
C PHE A 223 19.64 -0.32 -7.99
N LYS A 224 19.87 -1.63 -7.85
CA LYS A 224 21.16 -2.20 -7.42
C LYS A 224 22.28 -1.96 -8.44
N THR A 225 21.95 -1.99 -9.73
CA THR A 225 22.91 -1.76 -10.84
C THR A 225 23.10 -0.27 -11.17
N GLY A 226 22.29 0.62 -10.58
CA GLY A 226 22.32 2.04 -10.89
C GLY A 226 21.64 2.43 -12.20
N PHE A 227 20.86 1.53 -12.83
CA PHE A 227 20.07 1.86 -14.01
C PHE A 227 19.01 2.95 -13.72
N VAL A 228 18.48 2.95 -12.48
CA VAL A 228 17.63 4.02 -11.95
C VAL A 228 18.22 4.51 -10.64
N SER A 229 18.26 5.83 -10.45
CA SER A 229 18.61 6.44 -9.16
C SER A 229 17.64 6.00 -8.07
N LYS A 230 18.12 5.75 -6.85
CA LYS A 230 17.27 5.34 -5.73
C LYS A 230 16.31 6.45 -5.33
N ILE A 231 15.24 6.07 -4.65
CA ILE A 231 14.13 6.96 -4.31
C ILE A 231 14.52 7.96 -3.21
N ILE A 232 14.15 9.22 -3.41
CA ILE A 232 14.46 10.39 -2.56
C ILE A 232 13.22 11.20 -2.17
N ALA A 233 12.07 10.94 -2.79
CA ALA A 233 10.82 11.64 -2.51
C ALA A 233 9.65 10.67 -2.33
N LEU A 234 8.61 11.12 -1.64
CA LEU A 234 7.39 10.37 -1.34
C LEU A 234 6.15 11.04 -1.94
N PRO A 235 5.92 10.94 -3.27
CA PRO A 235 4.66 11.36 -3.87
C PRO A 235 3.47 10.55 -3.32
N PRO A 236 2.23 11.07 -3.42
CA PRO A 236 1.04 10.29 -3.08
C PRO A 236 0.98 9.00 -3.90
N TRP A 237 0.71 7.86 -3.25
CA TRP A 237 0.67 6.53 -3.89
C TRP A 237 -0.38 6.43 -5.01
N THR A 238 -1.37 7.31 -5.03
CA THR A 238 -2.39 7.38 -6.09
C THR A 238 -1.89 8.07 -7.36
N MET A 239 -0.68 8.63 -7.38
CA MET A 239 -0.13 9.25 -8.59
C MET A 239 0.08 8.20 -9.70
N PRO A 240 -0.21 8.51 -10.98
CA PRO A 240 0.06 7.59 -12.07
C PRO A 240 1.49 7.07 -12.03
N ALA A 241 1.63 5.74 -11.97
CA ALA A 241 2.88 5.06 -11.59
C ALA A 241 4.14 5.55 -12.33
N PRO A 242 4.15 5.76 -13.66
CA PRO A 242 5.34 6.28 -14.34
C PRO A 242 5.73 7.68 -13.87
N ILE A 243 4.76 8.55 -13.59
CA ILE A 243 4.98 9.92 -13.11
C ILE A 243 5.47 9.88 -11.65
N GLY A 244 4.81 9.09 -10.80
CA GLY A 244 5.20 8.90 -9.41
C GLY A 244 6.62 8.33 -9.27
N ALA A 245 6.98 7.38 -10.13
CA ALA A 245 8.33 6.79 -10.20
C ALA A 245 9.40 7.83 -10.60
N VAL A 246 9.13 8.65 -11.62
CA VAL A 246 10.08 9.70 -12.04
C VAL A 246 10.25 10.75 -10.95
N ILE A 247 9.17 11.21 -10.33
CA ILE A 247 9.24 12.21 -9.26
C ILE A 247 9.93 11.64 -8.01
N SER A 248 9.63 10.40 -7.64
CA SER A 248 10.22 9.77 -6.46
C SER A 248 11.73 9.56 -6.57
N THR A 249 12.26 9.35 -7.78
CA THR A 249 13.68 9.08 -8.04
C THR A 249 14.45 10.25 -8.64
N ASN A 250 13.74 11.28 -9.12
CA ASN A 250 14.26 12.31 -10.02
C ASN A 250 14.98 11.71 -11.26
N SER A 251 14.49 10.58 -11.78
CA SER A 251 15.09 9.88 -12.93
C SER A 251 14.04 9.46 -13.96
N VAL A 252 14.21 9.91 -15.21
CA VAL A 252 13.31 9.54 -16.33
C VAL A 252 13.37 8.03 -16.63
N THR A 253 14.52 7.38 -16.37
CA THR A 253 14.66 5.91 -16.56
C THR A 253 13.72 5.12 -15.66
N ALA A 254 13.21 5.72 -14.57
CA ALA A 254 12.22 5.09 -13.70
C ALA A 254 10.93 4.75 -14.46
N ALA A 255 10.46 5.62 -15.35
CA ALA A 255 9.27 5.36 -16.17
C ALA A 255 9.46 4.11 -17.06
N ILE A 256 10.66 3.88 -17.58
CA ILE A 256 10.98 2.70 -18.40
C ILE A 256 10.85 1.42 -17.56
N VAL A 257 11.34 1.44 -16.32
CA VAL A 257 11.20 0.28 -15.41
C VAL A 257 9.73 0.02 -15.07
N VAL A 258 8.93 1.07 -14.81
CA VAL A 258 7.48 0.93 -14.57
C VAL A 258 6.77 0.31 -15.78
N LEU A 259 7.05 0.78 -16.99
CA LEU A 259 6.47 0.21 -18.21
C LEU A 259 6.92 -1.24 -18.45
N THR A 260 8.14 -1.59 -18.03
CA THR A 260 8.65 -2.97 -18.05
C THR A 260 7.85 -3.84 -17.08
N CYS A 261 7.66 -3.41 -15.84
CA CYS A 261 6.84 -4.11 -14.84
C CYS A 261 5.38 -4.27 -15.30
N LEU A 262 4.81 -3.23 -15.91
CA LEU A 262 3.48 -3.31 -16.51
C LEU A 262 3.41 -4.39 -17.60
N THR A 263 4.40 -4.42 -18.49
CA THR A 263 4.49 -5.42 -19.56
C THR A 263 4.61 -6.83 -18.99
N VAL A 264 5.42 -7.03 -17.95
CA VAL A 264 5.54 -8.29 -17.23
C VAL A 264 4.20 -8.72 -16.62
N SER A 265 3.49 -7.81 -15.95
CA SER A 265 2.15 -8.10 -15.43
C SER A 265 1.20 -8.54 -16.55
N VAL A 266 1.18 -7.84 -17.70
CA VAL A 266 0.37 -8.26 -18.86
C VAL A 266 0.72 -9.70 -19.29
N VAL A 267 2.00 -10.01 -19.45
CA VAL A 267 2.45 -11.35 -19.89
C VAL A 267 2.07 -12.42 -18.88
N VAL A 268 2.27 -12.17 -17.59
CA VAL A 268 1.99 -13.13 -16.51
C VAL A 268 0.48 -13.36 -16.35
N PHE A 269 -0.35 -12.32 -16.38
CA PHE A 269 -1.80 -12.45 -16.23
C PHE A 269 -2.49 -13.02 -17.48
N TYR A 270 -1.91 -12.86 -18.67
CA TYR A 270 -2.52 -13.27 -19.94
C TYR A 270 -3.05 -14.71 -19.97
N PRO A 271 -2.26 -15.76 -19.70
CA PRO A 271 -2.74 -17.13 -19.80
C PRO A 271 -3.90 -17.42 -18.83
N PHE A 272 -3.85 -16.87 -17.62
CA PHE A 272 -4.89 -17.09 -16.59
C PHE A 272 -6.18 -16.33 -16.90
N MET A 273 -6.06 -15.09 -17.38
CA MET A 273 -7.22 -14.33 -17.87
C MET A 273 -7.92 -15.08 -19.00
N ARG A 274 -7.17 -15.67 -19.94
CA ARG A 274 -7.73 -16.47 -21.05
C ARG A 274 -8.46 -17.72 -20.58
N VAL A 275 -8.03 -18.36 -19.49
CA VAL A 275 -8.75 -19.49 -18.88
C VAL A 275 -10.08 -19.03 -18.30
N HIS A 276 -10.07 -17.96 -17.51
CA HIS A 276 -11.29 -17.40 -16.92
C HIS A 276 -12.27 -16.89 -17.98
N GLU A 277 -11.76 -16.21 -19.01
CA GLU A 277 -12.57 -15.74 -20.14
C GLU A 277 -13.30 -16.88 -20.85
N LYS A 278 -12.64 -18.04 -21.05
CA LYS A 278 -13.29 -19.21 -21.66
C LYS A 278 -14.43 -19.74 -20.81
N GLN A 279 -14.28 -19.76 -19.49
CA GLN A 279 -15.34 -20.18 -18.56
C GLN A 279 -16.55 -19.26 -18.64
N LEU A 280 -16.32 -17.95 -18.56
CA LEU A 280 -17.39 -16.95 -18.64
C LEU A 280 -18.13 -16.98 -19.99
N LEU A 281 -17.40 -17.17 -21.11
CA LEU A 281 -18.05 -17.31 -22.42
C LEU A 281 -18.93 -18.56 -22.50
N ALA A 282 -18.51 -19.68 -21.91
CA ALA A 282 -19.32 -20.89 -21.85
C ALA A 282 -20.59 -20.68 -21.00
N GLU A 283 -20.47 -19.96 -19.89
CA GLU A 283 -21.60 -19.58 -19.04
C GLU A 283 -22.58 -18.63 -19.75
N GLU A 284 -22.08 -17.60 -20.42
CA GLU A 284 -22.86 -16.64 -21.21
C GLU A 284 -23.64 -17.36 -22.33
N LEU A 285 -23.02 -18.31 -23.03
CA LEU A 285 -23.67 -19.12 -24.06
C LEU A 285 -24.77 -20.02 -23.47
N ALA A 286 -24.48 -20.73 -22.38
CA ALA A 286 -25.46 -21.60 -21.72
C ALA A 286 -26.66 -20.81 -21.17
N GLN A 287 -26.44 -19.57 -20.71
CA GLN A 287 -27.52 -18.67 -20.28
C GLN A 287 -28.36 -18.19 -21.46
N ALA A 288 -27.74 -17.85 -22.59
CA ALA A 288 -28.45 -17.44 -23.80
C ALA A 288 -29.34 -18.57 -24.35
N GLU A 289 -28.86 -19.82 -24.34
CA GLU A 289 -29.63 -21.00 -24.74
C GLU A 289 -30.82 -21.25 -23.79
N LYS A 290 -30.63 -21.09 -22.48
CA LYS A 290 -31.71 -21.21 -21.48
C LYS A 290 -32.74 -20.09 -21.53
N ALA A 291 -32.38 -18.91 -22.04
CA ALA A 291 -33.29 -17.78 -22.22
C ALA A 291 -34.10 -17.85 -23.53
N ALA A 292 -33.66 -18.68 -24.50
CA ALA A 292 -34.34 -18.91 -25.77
C ALA A 292 -35.62 -19.81 -25.81
N PRO A 293 -36.13 -20.50 -24.76
CA PRO A 293 -37.20 -21.50 -24.95
C PRO A 293 -38.63 -21.02 -25.24
N ASN A 294 -38.97 -19.72 -25.21
CA ASN A 294 -40.38 -19.30 -25.32
C ASN A 294 -40.76 -18.45 -26.55
N LYS A 295 -39.83 -17.85 -27.28
CA LYS A 295 -40.23 -17.03 -28.45
C LYS A 295 -40.83 -17.87 -29.58
N VAL A 296 -40.28 -19.06 -29.83
CA VAL A 296 -40.80 -19.95 -30.89
C VAL A 296 -42.13 -20.59 -30.50
N LYS A 297 -42.36 -20.87 -29.22
CA LYS A 297 -43.63 -21.46 -28.74
C LYS A 297 -44.76 -20.42 -28.64
N GLU A 298 -44.49 -19.18 -28.21
CA GLU A 298 -45.50 -18.11 -28.18
C GLU A 298 -45.88 -17.64 -29.60
N GLU A 299 -44.93 -17.53 -30.53
CA GLU A 299 -45.24 -17.19 -31.93
C GLU A 299 -46.03 -18.31 -32.62
N GLN A 300 -45.72 -19.58 -32.35
CA GLN A 300 -46.50 -20.71 -32.87
C GLN A 300 -47.89 -20.83 -32.22
N LEU A 301 -48.03 -20.56 -30.91
CA LEU A 301 -49.33 -20.55 -30.23
C LEU A 301 -50.20 -19.35 -30.63
N ASN A 302 -49.62 -18.19 -30.91
CA ASN A 302 -50.34 -17.02 -31.41
C ASN A 302 -50.72 -17.16 -32.89
N ALA A 303 -49.94 -17.90 -33.69
CA ALA A 303 -50.30 -18.25 -35.07
C ALA A 303 -51.40 -19.31 -35.18
N ILE A 304 -51.67 -20.07 -34.11
CA ILE A 304 -52.79 -21.04 -34.04
C ILE A 304 -54.05 -20.38 -33.44
N ARG A 305 -53.91 -19.25 -32.74
CA ARG A 305 -55.01 -18.51 -32.09
C ARG A 305 -55.62 -17.40 -32.96
N ASN A 306 -54.97 -17.03 -34.07
CA ASN A 306 -55.47 -16.11 -35.09
C ASN A 306 -55.87 -16.89 -36.35
#